data_AF-A0A2N7TKE7-F1
#
_entry.id   AF-A0A2N7TKE7-F1
#
_cell.length_a   1.000
_cell.length_b   1.000
_cell.length_c   1.000
_cell.angle_alpha   90.00
_cell.angle_beta   90.00
_cell.angle_gamma   90.00
#
_symmetry.space_group_name_H-M   'P 1'
#
loop_
_entity.id
_entity.type
_entity.pdbx_description
1 polymer ?
#
loop_
_entity_poly.entity_id
_entity_poly.type
_entity_poly.pdbx_seq_one_letter_code
_entity_poly.pdbx_strand_id
1 'polypeptide(L)' 'VVLVDDVMTTGATLDALAAACRRAGAEWVEVWAVARTPLHLHL' A
#
# COMPACT_ATOMS: atom_id res chain seq x y z
N VAL A 1 1.39 5.60 -11.02
CA VAL A 1 1.35 6.35 -9.74
C VAL A 1 2.20 5.60 -8.73
N VAL A 2 3.04 6.31 -7.97
CA VAL A 2 3.77 5.70 -6.85
C VAL A 2 3.18 6.25 -5.56
N LEU A 3 2.73 5.37 -4.69
CA LEU A 3 2.29 5.69 -3.34
C LEU A 3 3.48 5.47 -2.40
N VAL A 4 3.84 6.49 -1.63
CA VAL A 4 4.96 6.45 -0.71
C VAL A 4 4.44 6.67 0.70
N ASP A 5 4.84 5.81 1.62
CA ASP A 5 4.50 5.90 3.04
C ASP A 5 5.74 5.63 3.90
N ASP A 6 5.74 6.05 5.16
CA ASP A 6 6.85 5.75 6.07
C ASP A 6 6.79 4.29 6.56
N VAL A 7 5.63 3.87 7.09
CA VAL A 7 5.42 2.55 7.69
C VAL A 7 4.12 1.95 7.20
N MET A 8 4.21 0.80 6.55
CA MET A 8 3.04 0.00 6.22
C MET A 8 2.70 -0.96 7.37
N THR A 9 1.44 -0.93 7.81
CA THR A 9 0.91 -1.93 8.75
C THR A 9 0.27 -3.12 8.00
N THR A 10 -1.06 -3.23 8.01
CA THR A 10 -1.81 -4.25 7.27
C THR A 10 -1.83 -4.00 5.76
N GLY A 11 -1.53 -2.78 5.33
CA GLY A 11 -1.61 -2.35 3.93
C GLY A 11 -2.98 -1.79 3.52
N ALA A 12 -3.99 -1.81 4.40
CA ALA A 12 -5.36 -1.42 4.06
C ALA A 12 -5.47 0.00 3.46
N THR A 13 -4.72 0.97 4.00
CA THR A 13 -4.68 2.34 3.46
C THR A 13 -4.12 2.37 2.04
N LEU A 14 -3.00 1.68 1.81
CA LEU A 14 -2.32 1.66 0.52
C LEU A 14 -3.13 0.90 -0.54
N ASP A 15 -3.88 -0.14 -0.14
CA ASP A 15 -4.82 -0.84 -1.02
C ASP A 15 -5.99 0.07 -1.44
N ALA A 16 -6.58 0.81 -0.49
CA ALA A 16 -7.66 1.74 -0.78
C ALA A 16 -7.20 2.86 -1.73
N LEU A 17 -6.00 3.40 -1.50
CA LEU A 17 -5.37 4.40 -2.36
C LEU A 17 -5.04 3.83 -3.75
N ALA A 18 -4.49 2.62 -3.84
CA ALA A 18 -4.18 1.99 -5.12
C ALA A 18 -5.46 1.76 -5.94
N ALA A 19 -6.54 1.33 -5.29
CA ALA A 19 -7.83 1.19 -5.93
C ALA A 19 -8.39 2.56 -6.40
N ALA A 20 -8.22 3.61 -5.60
CA ALA A 20 -8.61 4.97 -6.00
C ALA A 20 -7.81 5.47 -7.22
N CYS A 21 -6.49 5.26 -7.23
CA CYS A 21 -5.64 5.63 -8.37
C CYS A 21 -6.03 4.88 -9.64
N ARG A 22 -6.29 3.57 -9.56
CA ARG A 22 -6.76 2.78 -10.73
C ARG A 22 -8.11 3.28 -11.24
N ARG A 23 -9.06 3.56 -10.35
CA ARG A 23 -10.36 4.15 -10.74
C ARG A 23 -10.21 5.53 -11.38
N ALA A 24 -9.18 6.29 -11.00
CA ALA A 24 -8.83 7.55 -11.62
C ALA A 24 -8.08 7.42 -12.95
N GLY A 25 -7.86 6.19 -13.45
CA GLY A 25 -7.22 5.92 -14.74
C GLY A 25 -5.72 5.66 -14.67
N ALA A 26 -5.15 5.44 -13.49
CA ALA A 26 -3.76 5.01 -13.40
C ALA A 26 -3.59 3.61 -14.02
N GLU A 27 -2.85 3.52 -15.12
CA GLU A 27 -2.49 2.25 -15.77
C GLU A 27 -1.69 1.35 -14.84
N TRP A 28 -0.85 1.96 -13.99
CA TRP A 28 -0.02 1.24 -13.04
C TRP A 28 0.09 1.97 -11.70
N VAL A 29 0.14 1.19 -10.62
CA VAL A 29 0.32 1.66 -9.25
C VAL A 29 1.36 0.80 -8.52
N GLU A 30 2.34 1.45 -7.92
CA GLU A 30 3.33 0.83 -7.03
C GLU A 30 3.30 1.49 -5.66
N VAL A 31 3.72 0.72 -4.66
CA VAL A 31 3.71 1.10 -3.25
C VAL A 31 5.10 0.92 -2.68
N TRP A 32 5.69 2.01 -2.19
CA TRP A 32 6.95 2.01 -1.45
C TRP A 32 6.70 2.42 -0.01
N ALA A 33 7.27 1.65 0.92
CA ALA A 33 7.29 2.00 2.33
C ALA A 33 8.68 1.77 2.90
N VAL A 34 9.11 2.62 3.82
CA VAL A 34 10.42 2.47 4.48
C VAL A 34 10.42 1.27 5.41
N ALA A 35 9.30 1.00 6.10
CA ALA A 35 9.13 -0.16 6.95
C ALA A 35 7.78 -0.87 6.71
N ARG A 36 7.74 -2.15 7.07
CA ARG A 36 6.51 -2.94 7.16
C ARG A 36 6.44 -3.59 8.54
N THR A 37 5.30 -3.48 9.22
CA THR A 37 5.12 -4.18 10.51
C THR A 37 5.07 -5.69 10.29
N PRO A 38 5.67 -6.52 11.17
CA PRO A 38 5.63 -7.97 11.05
C PRO A 38 4.19 -8.51 11.03
N LEU A 39 3.95 -9.52 10.20
CA LEU A 39 2.70 -10.28 10.27
C LEU A 39 2.73 -11.14 11.54
N HIS A 40 1.87 -10.86 12.51
CA HIS A 40 1.70 -11.73 13.68
C HIS A 40 0.96 -13.01 13.25
N LEU A 41 1.71 -14.02 12.84
CA LEU A 41 1.21 -15.39 12.73
C LEU A 41 1.34 -16.06 14.09
N HIS A 42 0.19 -16.38 14.71
CA HIS A 42 0.16 -17.29 15.85
C HIS A 42 0.42 -18.72 15.33
N LEU A 43 1.68 -19.15 15.37
CA LEU A 43 2.08 -20.55 15.24
C LEU A 43 2.04 -21.23 16.61
#